data_AF-A0A813IKK4-F1
#
_entry.id   AF-A0A813IKK4-F1
#
_cell.length_a   1.000
_cell.length_b   1.000
_cell.length_c   1.000
_cell.angle_alpha   90.00
_cell.angle_beta   90.00
_cell.angle_gamma   90.00
#
_symmetry.space_group_name_H-M   'P 1'
#
loop_
_entity.id
_entity.type
_entity.pdbx_description
1 polymer ?
#
loop_
_entity_poly.entity_id
_entity_poly.type
_entity_poly.pdbx_seq_one_letter_code
_entity_poly.pdbx_strand_id
1 'polypeptide(L)'
;SAAQRTLLSIRAGQDSMHRIPWTSVIASNGQSCIADQVRWSAVVLEGLDIELEISILLRPPAGIAEDQGSQPQQVELVLQRQARGTTFVSGVTPGHDRKLLAAGVGGQGDKRMEVEALLFKFSNRYSWFRSKEIELVVLHD
;
A
#
# COMPACT_ATOMS: atom_id res chain seq x y z
N SER A 1 1.34 18.01 -0.20
CA SER A 1 1.39 16.73 -0.90
C SER A 1 2.84 16.32 -1.14
N ALA A 2 3.16 15.04 -0.92
CA ALA A 2 4.47 14.46 -1.19
C ALA A 2 4.35 13.45 -2.32
N ALA A 3 5.27 13.47 -3.28
CA ALA A 3 5.28 12.56 -4.41
C ALA A 3 6.54 11.67 -4.37
N GLN A 4 6.35 10.37 -4.54
CA GLN A 4 7.43 9.39 -4.65
C GLN A 4 7.33 8.67 -5.99
N ARG A 5 8.43 8.64 -6.74
CA ARG A 5 8.57 7.83 -7.96
C ARG A 5 9.61 6.73 -7.72
N THR A 6 9.22 5.49 -7.99
CA THR A 6 10.07 4.31 -7.84
C THR A 6 10.06 3.51 -9.14
N LEU A 7 11.24 3.10 -9.60
CA LEU A 7 11.38 2.14 -10.70
C LEU A 7 11.66 0.76 -10.11
N LEU A 8 10.85 -0.24 -10.50
CA LEU A 8 10.92 -1.60 -9.99
C LEU A 8 11.21 -2.58 -11.14
N SER A 9 12.19 -3.45 -10.96
CA SER A 9 12.49 -4.54 -11.90
C SER A 9 12.02 -5.88 -11.34
N ILE A 10 11.28 -6.64 -12.16
CA ILE A 10 10.77 -7.96 -11.78
C ILE A 10 11.20 -8.98 -12.81
N ARG A 11 12.00 -9.95 -12.37
CA ARG A 11 12.51 -11.02 -13.24
C ARG A 11 11.36 -11.90 -13.75
N ALA A 12 11.61 -12.57 -14.88
CA ALA A 12 10.71 -13.58 -15.40
C ALA A 12 10.42 -14.65 -14.33
N GLY A 13 9.14 -15.03 -14.17
CA GLY A 13 8.73 -16.05 -13.23
C GLY A 13 8.75 -15.64 -11.75
N GLN A 14 8.98 -14.36 -11.43
CA GLN A 14 9.13 -13.88 -10.04
C GLN A 14 8.03 -12.91 -9.63
N ASP A 15 7.92 -12.70 -8.31
CA ASP A 15 7.11 -11.64 -7.71
C ASP A 15 8.02 -10.56 -7.12
N SER A 16 7.47 -9.38 -6.95
CA SER A 16 8.08 -8.30 -6.18
C SER A 16 7.04 -7.62 -5.32
N MET A 17 7.41 -7.33 -4.07
CA MET A 17 6.57 -6.59 -3.13
C MET A 17 7.24 -5.25 -2.84
N HIS A 18 6.53 -4.16 -3.09
CA HIS A 18 6.96 -2.82 -2.72
C HIS A 18 6.08 -2.28 -1.60
N ARG A 19 6.71 -1.92 -0.48
CA ARG A 19 6.06 -1.37 0.70
C ARG A 19 6.22 0.14 0.71
N ILE A 20 5.10 0.84 0.75
CA ILE A 20 5.05 2.30 0.92
C ILE A 20 4.54 2.57 2.32
N PRO A 21 5.38 3.07 3.25
CA PRO A 21 4.93 3.44 4.58
C PRO A 21 3.82 4.49 4.47
N TRP A 22 2.81 4.34 5.32
CA TRP A 22 1.79 5.35 5.50
C TRP A 22 2.40 6.48 6.33
N THR A 23 3.20 7.32 5.68
CA THR A 23 3.96 8.36 6.36
C THR A 23 3.06 9.46 6.90
N SER A 24 3.49 10.03 8.02
CA SER A 24 3.02 11.33 8.44
C SER A 24 3.71 12.39 7.59
N VAL A 25 2.95 13.02 6.69
CA VAL A 25 3.41 14.14 5.88
C VAL A 25 3.72 15.29 6.85
N ILE A 26 4.90 15.89 6.75
CA ILE A 26 5.19 17.13 7.47
C ILE A 26 4.49 18.24 6.69
N ALA A 27 3.39 18.76 7.24
CA ALA A 27 2.70 19.92 6.71
C ALA A 27 3.65 21.14 6.69
N SER A 28 3.34 22.14 5.87
CA SER A 28 4.16 23.36 5.72
C SER A 28 4.37 24.13 7.03
N ASN A 29 3.56 23.86 8.05
CA ASN A 29 3.68 24.40 9.40
C ASN A 29 4.60 23.57 10.32
N GLY A 30 5.25 22.52 9.82
CA GLY A 30 6.12 21.63 10.58
C GLY A 30 5.38 20.56 11.41
N GLN A 31 4.05 20.50 11.35
CA GLN A 31 3.29 19.42 12.00
C GLN A 31 3.28 18.16 11.16
N SER A 32 3.46 17.01 11.80
CA SER A 32 3.28 15.71 11.16
C SER A 32 1.77 15.39 11.09
N CYS A 33 1.19 15.39 9.91
CA CYS A 33 -0.18 14.98 9.65
C CYS A 33 -0.18 13.63 8.92
N ILE A 34 -1.08 12.72 9.30
CA ILE A 34 -1.27 11.47 8.57
C ILE A 34 -1.87 11.82 7.21
N ALA A 35 -1.37 11.23 6.11
CA ALA A 35 -1.97 11.43 4.80
C ALA A 35 -3.46 11.03 4.83
N ASP A 36 -4.33 11.94 4.41
CA ASP A 36 -5.78 11.70 4.34
C ASP A 36 -6.11 10.83 3.13
N GLN A 37 -5.31 10.95 2.07
CA GLN A 37 -5.46 10.19 0.85
C GLN A 37 -4.09 9.79 0.30
N VAL A 38 -4.01 8.57 -0.23
CA VAL A 38 -2.89 8.16 -1.07
C VAL A 38 -3.41 7.77 -2.44
N ARG A 39 -2.84 8.38 -3.48
CA ARG A 39 -3.12 8.06 -4.90
C ARG A 39 -1.90 7.45 -5.53
N TRP A 40 -2.09 6.58 -6.51
CA TRP A 40 -0.97 5.95 -7.21
C TRP A 40 -1.24 5.70 -8.68
N SER A 41 -0.14 5.58 -9.42
CA SER A 41 -0.09 5.09 -10.78
C SER A 41 1.06 4.09 -10.90
N ALA A 42 0.77 2.88 -11.38
CA ALA A 42 1.76 1.87 -11.73
C ALA A 42 1.67 1.57 -13.22
N VAL A 43 2.77 1.77 -13.95
CA VAL A 43 2.86 1.56 -15.40
C VAL A 43 3.94 0.54 -15.69
N VAL A 44 3.55 -0.55 -16.35
CA VAL A 44 4.50 -1.56 -16.84
C VAL A 44 5.12 -1.04 -18.14
N LEU A 45 6.43 -0.85 -18.13
CA LEU A 45 7.18 -0.40 -19.30
C LEU A 45 7.17 -1.52 -20.34
N GLU A 46 7.27 -1.14 -21.62
CA GLU A 46 7.20 -2.05 -22.78
C GLU A 46 5.83 -2.73 -23.02
N GLY A 47 4.78 -2.34 -22.29
CA GLY A 47 3.40 -2.67 -22.63
C GLY A 47 3.00 -4.14 -22.45
N LEU A 48 3.74 -4.90 -21.63
CA LEU A 48 3.41 -6.29 -21.33
C LEU A 48 2.67 -6.41 -19.99
N ASP A 49 1.56 -7.15 -19.96
CA ASP A 49 0.76 -7.32 -18.73
C ASP A 49 1.52 -7.86 -17.53
N ILE A 50 1.22 -7.35 -16.36
CA ILE A 50 1.56 -7.96 -15.08
C ILE A 50 0.30 -8.15 -14.24
N GLU A 51 0.38 -8.98 -13.21
CA GLU A 51 -0.62 -9.02 -12.16
C GLU A 51 -0.23 -8.09 -11.00
N LEU A 52 -1.20 -7.37 -10.47
CA LEU A 52 -1.07 -6.49 -9.32
C LEU A 52 -2.12 -6.84 -8.26
N GLU A 53 -1.65 -7.08 -7.04
CA GLU A 53 -2.44 -7.06 -5.83
C GLU A 53 -2.02 -5.87 -4.96
N ILE A 54 -3.01 -5.16 -4.44
CA ILE A 54 -2.81 -4.03 -3.54
C ILE A 54 -3.45 -4.36 -2.21
N SER A 55 -2.66 -4.26 -1.15
CA SER A 55 -3.11 -4.46 0.21
C SER A 55 -2.69 -3.30 1.10
N ILE A 56 -3.38 -3.16 2.22
CA ILE A 56 -2.99 -2.27 3.31
C ILE A 56 -2.54 -3.12 4.49
N LEU A 57 -1.44 -2.71 5.10
CA LEU A 57 -0.98 -3.21 6.38
C LEU A 57 -1.57 -2.33 7.49
N LEU A 58 -2.32 -2.95 8.40
CA LEU A 58 -2.92 -2.31 9.57
C LEU A 58 -2.16 -2.74 10.82
N ARG A 59 -2.09 -1.82 11.79
CA ARG A 59 -1.54 -2.09 13.12
C ARG A 59 -2.46 -1.55 14.22
N PRO A 60 -2.50 -2.17 15.39
CA PRO A 60 -3.12 -1.56 16.58
C PRO A 60 -2.43 -0.24 16.96
N PRO A 61 -3.09 0.65 17.73
CA PRO A 61 -2.52 1.89 18.21
C PRO A 61 -1.38 1.59 19.19
N ALA A 62 -0.33 2.41 19.14
CA ALA A 62 0.74 2.33 20.13
C ALA A 62 0.17 2.63 21.53
N GLY A 63 0.38 1.72 22.48
CA GLY A 63 -0.07 1.88 23.87
C GLY A 63 -1.15 0.91 24.33
N ILE A 64 -1.76 0.15 23.40
CA ILE A 64 -2.52 -1.04 23.76
C ILE A 64 -1.50 -2.18 23.90
N ALA A 65 -0.87 -2.23 25.07
CA ALA A 65 0.08 -3.29 25.40
C ALA A 65 -0.67 -4.62 25.33
N GLU A 66 -0.40 -5.42 24.29
CA GLU A 66 -0.65 -6.85 24.38
C GLU A 66 0.17 -7.37 25.56
N ASP A 67 -0.53 -7.99 26.51
CA ASP A 67 0.04 -8.56 27.71
C ASP A 67 1.24 -9.44 27.33
N GLN A 68 2.41 -9.09 27.88
CA GLN A 68 3.64 -9.89 27.96
C GLN A 68 4.06 -10.65 26.68
N GLY A 69 4.81 -9.97 25.80
CA GLY A 69 5.80 -10.62 24.94
C GLY A 69 5.36 -10.99 23.51
N SER A 70 4.11 -10.73 23.13
CA SER A 70 3.66 -10.87 21.75
C SER A 70 3.91 -9.57 20.97
N GLN A 71 4.50 -9.65 19.77
CA GLN A 71 4.55 -8.50 18.88
C GLN A 71 3.14 -8.14 18.40
N PRO A 72 2.79 -6.84 18.31
CA PRO A 72 1.46 -6.42 17.88
C PRO A 72 1.13 -7.06 16.53
N GLN A 73 0.02 -7.80 16.48
CA GLN A 73 -0.35 -8.55 15.29
C GLN A 73 -0.76 -7.59 14.16
N GLN A 74 0.10 -7.44 13.16
CA GLN A 74 -0.22 -6.71 11.93
C GLN A 74 -1.29 -7.46 11.13
N VAL A 75 -2.24 -6.72 10.57
CA VAL A 75 -3.32 -7.28 9.74
C VAL A 75 -3.17 -6.78 8.32
N GLU A 76 -3.00 -7.68 7.36
CA GLU A 76 -3.01 -7.35 5.93
C GLU A 76 -4.44 -7.39 5.39
N LEU A 77 -4.91 -6.29 4.81
CA LEU A 77 -6.23 -6.15 4.19
C LEU A 77 -6.11 -5.92 2.68
N VAL A 78 -6.62 -6.85 1.87
CA VAL A 78 -6.58 -6.74 0.40
C VAL A 78 -7.59 -5.72 -0.11
N LEU A 79 -7.11 -4.64 -0.73
CA LEU A 79 -7.93 -3.63 -1.39
C LEU A 79 -8.34 -4.08 -2.79
N GLN A 80 -7.36 -4.53 -3.58
CA GLN A 80 -7.52 -4.95 -4.97
C GLN A 80 -6.79 -6.27 -5.19
N ARG A 81 -7.49 -7.30 -5.65
CA ARG A 81 -6.94 -8.63 -5.85
C ARG A 81 -6.67 -8.88 -7.34
N GLN A 82 -5.45 -9.33 -7.65
CA GLN A 82 -5.08 -9.93 -8.94
C GLN A 82 -5.56 -9.16 -10.19
N ALA A 83 -5.42 -7.84 -10.19
CA ALA A 83 -5.71 -7.06 -11.39
C ALA A 83 -4.62 -7.31 -12.43
N ARG A 84 -5.00 -7.58 -13.67
CA ARG A 84 -4.06 -7.79 -14.77
C ARG A 84 -4.10 -6.64 -15.75
N GLY A 85 -2.94 -6.17 -16.18
CA GLY A 85 -2.84 -5.13 -17.19
C GLY A 85 -1.46 -4.47 -17.24
N THR A 86 -1.39 -3.38 -18.00
CA THR A 86 -0.16 -2.59 -18.22
C THR A 86 -0.15 -1.27 -17.47
N THR A 87 -1.31 -0.79 -17.01
CA THR A 87 -1.46 0.48 -16.30
C THR A 87 -2.51 0.32 -15.20
N PHE A 88 -2.16 0.74 -13.99
CA PHE A 88 -3.03 0.70 -12.82
C PHE A 88 -3.04 2.08 -12.17
N VAL A 89 -4.21 2.71 -12.11
CA VAL A 89 -4.39 4.02 -11.47
C VAL A 89 -5.50 3.88 -10.45
N SER A 90 -5.23 4.21 -9.20
CA SER A 90 -6.21 4.15 -8.12
C SER A 90 -5.76 5.02 -6.94
N GLY A 91 -6.54 4.99 -5.87
CA GLY A 91 -6.23 5.68 -4.62
C GLY A 91 -7.06 5.12 -3.47
N VAL A 92 -6.65 5.46 -2.26
CA VAL A 92 -7.35 5.06 -1.04
C VAL A 92 -7.43 6.24 -0.08
N THR A 93 -8.60 6.40 0.51
CA THR A 93 -8.90 7.42 1.52
C THR A 93 -9.45 6.66 2.73
N PRO A 94 -8.64 6.42 3.78
CA PRO A 94 -9.03 5.54 4.87
C PRO A 94 -10.37 5.87 5.54
N GLY A 95 -10.69 7.15 5.71
CA GLY A 95 -11.96 7.60 6.29
C GLY A 95 -13.21 7.34 5.43
N HIS A 96 -13.04 6.94 4.16
CA HIS A 96 -14.14 6.73 3.22
C HIS A 96 -14.16 5.32 2.61
N ASP A 97 -13.13 4.50 2.85
CA ASP A 97 -13.05 3.15 2.33
C ASP A 97 -13.81 2.17 3.23
N ARG A 98 -14.83 1.51 2.66
CA ARG A 98 -15.72 0.59 3.39
C ARG A 98 -14.97 -0.58 4.03
N LYS A 99 -13.94 -1.12 3.39
CA LYS A 99 -13.17 -2.25 3.91
C LYS A 99 -12.33 -1.81 5.11
N LEU A 100 -11.72 -0.62 5.03
CA LEU A 100 -10.93 -0.06 6.13
C LEU A 100 -11.80 0.33 7.33
N LEU A 101 -12.96 0.95 7.08
CA LEU A 101 -13.93 1.26 8.13
C LEU A 101 -14.43 -0.02 8.83
N ALA A 102 -14.72 -1.08 8.07
CA ALA A 102 -15.09 -2.39 8.63
C ALA A 102 -13.95 -3.03 9.45
N ALA A 103 -12.69 -2.76 9.09
CA ALA A 103 -11.51 -3.19 9.82
C ALA A 103 -11.18 -2.32 11.05
N GLY A 104 -12.01 -1.32 11.37
CA GLY A 104 -11.84 -0.46 12.55
C GLY A 104 -10.89 0.73 12.34
N VAL A 105 -10.51 1.05 11.10
CA VAL A 105 -9.70 2.23 10.80
C VAL A 105 -10.53 3.50 11.03
N GLY A 106 -10.00 4.43 11.83
CA GLY A 106 -10.70 5.68 12.16
C GLY A 106 -11.82 5.56 13.20
N GLY A 107 -12.03 4.36 13.77
CA GLY A 107 -12.99 4.16 14.86
C GLY A 107 -12.56 4.83 16.17
N GLN A 108 -13.52 5.06 17.07
CA GLN A 108 -13.27 5.52 18.44
C GLN A 108 -13.16 4.31 19.40
N GLY A 109 -12.19 4.33 20.31
CA GLY A 109 -12.00 3.32 21.37
C GLY A 109 -10.81 2.36 21.16
N ASP A 110 -10.70 1.36 22.03
CA ASP A 110 -9.54 0.44 22.16
C ASP A 110 -9.35 -0.55 20.99
N LYS A 111 -10.21 -0.52 19.97
CA LYS A 111 -10.11 -1.37 18.78
C LYS A 111 -9.78 -0.60 17.50
N ARG A 112 -9.37 0.66 17.64
CA ARG A 112 -8.99 1.49 16.49
C ARG A 112 -7.78 0.88 15.80
N MET A 113 -7.87 0.62 14.50
CA MET A 113 -6.70 0.25 13.69
C MET A 113 -6.09 1.50 13.05
N GLU A 114 -4.77 1.49 12.91
CA GLU A 114 -4.00 2.50 12.18
C GLU A 114 -3.43 1.90 10.90
N VAL A 115 -3.40 2.72 9.85
CA VAL A 115 -2.76 2.32 8.58
C VAL A 115 -1.26 2.46 8.76
N GLU A 116 -0.53 1.37 8.53
CA GLU A 116 0.93 1.32 8.61
C GLU A 116 1.60 1.49 7.25
N ALA A 117 1.08 0.82 6.22
CA ALA A 117 1.66 0.85 4.88
C ALA A 117 0.68 0.40 3.79
N LEU A 118 0.94 0.84 2.56
CA LEU A 118 0.43 0.23 1.34
C LEU A 118 1.44 -0.80 0.82
N LEU A 119 0.93 -1.95 0.39
CA LEU A 119 1.71 -3.03 -0.21
C LEU A 119 1.29 -3.20 -1.66
N PHE A 120 2.24 -3.05 -2.57
CA PHE A 120 2.09 -3.33 -3.99
C PHE A 120 2.77 -4.66 -4.30
N LYS A 121 1.99 -5.70 -4.58
CA LYS A 121 2.49 -7.03 -4.93
C LYS A 121 2.32 -7.23 -6.43
N PHE A 122 3.44 -7.20 -7.14
CA PHE A 122 3.51 -7.39 -8.58
C PHE A 122 3.96 -8.82 -8.89
N SER A 123 3.24 -9.52 -9.76
CA SER A 123 3.52 -10.91 -10.15
C SER A 123 3.84 -11.01 -11.64
N ASN A 124 5.09 -11.40 -11.95
CA ASN A 124 5.56 -11.71 -13.30
C ASN A 124 5.66 -13.23 -13.53
N ARG A 125 4.90 -14.03 -12.79
CA ARG A 125 4.96 -15.51 -12.83
C ARG A 125 4.64 -16.11 -14.20
N TYR A 126 3.82 -15.41 -14.98
CA TYR A 126 3.38 -15.86 -16.30
C TYR A 126 4.30 -15.43 -17.45
N SER A 127 5.39 -14.69 -17.18
CA SER A 127 6.44 -14.42 -18.16
C SER A 127 7.59 -15.40 -17.96
N TRP A 128 7.92 -16.17 -19.00
CA TRP A 128 9.01 -17.15 -18.93
C TRP A 128 10.36 -16.59 -19.40
N PHE A 129 10.35 -15.51 -20.19
CA PHE A 129 11.56 -15.06 -20.89
C PHE A 129 11.93 -13.60 -20.66
N ARG A 130 11.00 -12.77 -20.14
CA ARG A 130 11.22 -11.33 -20.01
C ARG A 130 10.99 -10.84 -18.59
N SER A 131 11.97 -10.09 -18.09
CA SER A 131 11.76 -9.21 -16.96
C SER A 131 10.79 -8.09 -17.34
N LYS A 132 10.25 -7.42 -16.33
CA LYS A 132 9.40 -6.25 -16.48
C LYS A 132 9.95 -5.13 -15.64
N GLU A 133 9.97 -3.94 -16.21
CA GLU A 133 10.22 -2.70 -15.48
C GLU A 133 8.87 -2.04 -15.21
N ILE A 134 8.69 -1.52 -14.00
CA ILE A 134 7.46 -0.89 -13.55
C ILE A 134 7.81 0.46 -12.97
N GLU A 135 7.19 1.49 -13.51
CA GLU A 135 7.20 2.81 -12.89
C GLU A 135 6.02 2.91 -11.93
N LEU A 136 6.31 3.08 -10.64
CA LEU A 136 5.33 3.34 -9.59
C LEU A 136 5.46 4.79 -9.12
N VAL A 137 4.39 5.56 -9.25
CA VAL A 137 4.26 6.90 -8.70
C VAL A 137 3.21 6.87 -7.59
N VAL A 138 3.55 7.39 -6.42
CA VAL A 138 2.66 7.52 -5.27
C VAL A 138 2.59 8.97 -4.82
N LEU A 139 1.38 9.44 -4.57
CA LEU A 139 1.06 10.78 -4.12
C LEU A 139 0.38 10.68 -2.74
N HIS A 140 0.98 11.32 -1.74
CA HIS A 140 0.41 11.48 -0.40
C HIS A 140 -0.21 12.88 -0.32
N ASP A 141 -1.52 12.93 -0.09
CA ASP A 141 -2.29 14.17 0.10
C ASP A 141 -2.73 14.32 1.55
#